data_AF-A0A522G3N2-F1
#
_entry.id   AF-A0A522G3N2-F1
#
_cell.length_a   1.000
_cell.length_b   1.000
_cell.length_c   1.000
_cell.angle_alpha   90.00
_cell.angle_beta   90.00
_cell.angle_gamma   90.00
#
_symmetry.space_group_name_H-M   'P 1'
#
loop_
_entity.id
_entity.type
_entity.pdbx_description
1 polymer ?
#
loop_
_entity_poly.entity_id
_entity_poly.type
_entity_poly.pdbx_seq_one_letter_code
_entity_poly.pdbx_strand_id
1 'polypeptide(L)'
;MVTGYINYRVEVKNVKFIADDGRTFPRTAIVTFTDDKGEEIGSELFGAVDINMVYTMIKEGTDLNLDNCYIPEFSLSSFRRVNGIDKKELVPIKGFSAKSAFFEAKICTDFTYSSFSDGEVSFDGSHFAKGKVLFNGSVFGSGNVIFSNTLFRDGNIEFTGSVFSEGDFMFKNAIVKDGIKDFQDIQFGNGEVSFANTEFNSGELLFINTRFNSGRFNFKVTRILGGKVDFHYSV
;
A
#
# COMPACT_ATOMS: atom_id res chain seq x y z
N MET A 1 -11.25 9.55 -4.45
CA MET A 1 -11.86 8.23 -4.58
C MET A 1 -13.06 8.09 -3.65
N VAL A 2 -14.04 7.27 -4.03
CA VAL A 2 -15.19 6.92 -3.20
C VAL A 2 -14.76 5.99 -2.06
N THR A 3 -14.70 6.45 -0.81
CA THR A 3 -14.22 5.65 0.34
C THR A 3 -15.32 5.10 1.25
N GLY A 4 -16.55 5.64 1.14
CA GLY A 4 -17.70 5.26 1.98
C GLY A 4 -18.50 4.05 1.52
N TYR A 5 -17.99 3.26 0.58
CA TYR A 5 -18.69 2.11 0.00
C TYR A 5 -18.67 0.88 0.89
N ILE A 6 -19.73 0.07 0.82
CA ILE A 6 -19.83 -1.21 1.54
C ILE A 6 -19.34 -2.35 0.66
N ASN A 7 -19.76 -2.40 -0.60
CA ASN A 7 -19.32 -3.40 -1.56
C ASN A 7 -18.82 -2.75 -2.85
N TYR A 8 -18.12 -3.54 -3.66
CA TYR A 8 -17.68 -3.12 -4.97
C TYR A 8 -17.72 -4.28 -5.95
N ARG A 9 -17.76 -3.97 -7.24
CA ARG A 9 -17.67 -4.93 -8.34
C ARG A 9 -16.68 -4.42 -9.36
N VAL A 10 -15.79 -5.29 -9.83
CA VAL A 10 -14.84 -4.97 -10.90
C VAL A 10 -15.30 -5.63 -12.20
N GLU A 11 -15.42 -4.84 -13.26
CA GLU A 11 -15.64 -5.33 -14.63
C GLU A 11 -14.45 -4.88 -15.51
N VAL A 12 -13.72 -5.83 -16.10
CA VAL A 12 -12.60 -5.51 -17.01
C VAL A 12 -13.08 -5.61 -18.46
N LYS A 13 -12.94 -4.52 -19.20
CA LYS A 13 -13.35 -4.43 -20.62
C LYS A 13 -12.13 -4.31 -21.53
N ASN A 14 -12.23 -4.89 -22.72
CA ASN A 14 -11.25 -4.75 -23.81
C ASN A 14 -11.40 -3.39 -24.51
N VAL A 15 -11.22 -2.32 -23.73
CA VAL A 15 -11.24 -0.93 -24.15
C VAL A 15 -9.96 -0.29 -23.64
N LYS A 16 -9.34 0.54 -24.48
CA LYS A 16 -8.10 1.23 -24.13
C LYS A 16 -8.35 2.23 -23.00
N PHE A 17 -7.55 2.18 -21.95
CA PHE A 17 -7.43 3.23 -20.94
C PHE A 17 -6.25 4.12 -21.29
N ILE A 18 -6.40 5.43 -21.08
CA ILE A 18 -5.34 6.43 -21.23
C ILE A 18 -5.25 7.15 -19.89
N ALA A 19 -4.11 7.02 -19.21
CA ALA A 19 -3.84 7.73 -17.98
C ALA A 19 -3.52 9.21 -18.26
N ASP A 20 -3.62 10.06 -17.23
CA ASP A 20 -3.39 11.50 -17.35
C ASP A 20 -1.95 11.84 -17.80
N ASP A 21 -0.99 10.95 -17.53
CA ASP A 21 0.40 11.07 -17.96
C ASP A 21 0.67 10.49 -19.37
N GLY A 22 -0.38 10.06 -20.08
CA GLY A 22 -0.32 9.53 -21.44
C GLY A 22 0.02 8.03 -21.53
N ARG A 23 0.30 7.34 -20.42
CA ARG A 23 0.40 5.87 -20.43
C ARG A 23 -0.90 5.24 -20.92
N THR A 24 -0.78 4.12 -21.61
CA THR A 24 -1.95 3.44 -22.16
C THR A 24 -2.01 1.98 -21.77
N PHE A 25 -3.20 1.52 -21.44
CA PHE A 25 -3.46 0.12 -21.08
C PHE A 25 -4.47 -0.45 -22.07
N PRO A 26 -4.30 -1.70 -22.52
CA PRO A 26 -5.18 -2.31 -23.52
C PRO A 26 -6.61 -2.59 -22.99
N ARG A 27 -6.77 -2.58 -21.67
CA ARG A 27 -8.02 -2.89 -20.98
C ARG A 27 -8.29 -1.85 -19.89
N THR A 28 -9.57 -1.56 -19.68
CA THR A 28 -10.05 -0.68 -18.61
C THR A 28 -10.77 -1.53 -17.57
N ALA A 29 -10.42 -1.37 -16.30
CA ALA A 29 -11.21 -1.87 -15.19
C ALA A 29 -12.21 -0.79 -14.77
N ILE A 30 -13.48 -1.17 -14.68
CA ILE A 30 -14.57 -0.36 -14.13
C ILE A 30 -14.84 -0.90 -12.73
N VAL A 31 -14.56 -0.09 -11.71
CA VAL A 31 -14.87 -0.43 -10.32
C VAL A 31 -16.15 0.30 -9.95
N THR A 32 -17.23 -0.45 -9.79
CA THR A 32 -18.53 0.08 -9.33
C THR A 32 -18.62 -0.10 -7.82
N PHE A 33 -19.03 0.94 -7.10
CA PHE A 33 -19.16 0.97 -5.65
C PHE A 33 -20.64 0.97 -5.24
N THR A 34 -20.99 0.20 -4.21
CA THR A 34 -22.36 0.18 -3.68
C THR A 34 -22.41 0.41 -2.17
N ASP A 35 -23.52 0.98 -1.71
CA ASP A 35 -23.80 1.18 -0.28
C ASP A 35 -24.31 -0.10 0.41
N ASP A 36 -24.80 0.04 1.64
CA ASP A 36 -25.36 -1.03 2.47
C ASP A 36 -26.69 -1.59 1.92
N LYS A 37 -27.42 -0.81 1.12
CA LYS A 37 -28.64 -1.22 0.43
C LYS A 37 -28.36 -1.88 -0.92
N GLY A 38 -27.11 -1.83 -1.38
CA GLY A 38 -26.71 -2.32 -2.69
C GLY A 38 -26.96 -1.32 -3.83
N GLU A 39 -27.26 -0.06 -3.51
CA GLU A 39 -27.41 1.00 -4.50
C GLU A 39 -26.03 1.46 -4.98
N GLU A 40 -25.87 1.66 -6.30
CA GLU A 40 -24.64 2.20 -6.86
C GLU A 40 -24.46 3.66 -6.43
N ILE A 41 -23.33 3.94 -5.79
CA ILE A 41 -22.98 5.29 -5.32
C ILE A 41 -21.88 5.94 -6.16
N GLY A 42 -21.30 5.20 -7.10
CA GLY A 42 -20.31 5.71 -8.04
C GLY A 42 -19.53 4.60 -8.74
N SER A 43 -18.75 5.00 -9.73
CA SER A 43 -17.78 4.14 -10.38
C SER A 43 -16.50 4.89 -10.74
N GLU A 44 -15.39 4.17 -10.76
CA GLU A 44 -14.08 4.69 -11.13
C GLU A 44 -13.44 3.80 -12.21
N LEU A 45 -12.65 4.42 -13.08
CA LEU A 45 -11.99 3.78 -14.21
C LEU A 45 -10.49 3.69 -13.96
N PHE A 46 -9.92 2.53 -14.23
CA PHE A 46 -8.51 2.26 -14.05
C PHE A 46 -7.90 1.55 -15.26
N GLY A 47 -6.60 1.75 -15.48
CA GLY A 47 -5.83 0.87 -16.35
C GLY A 47 -5.76 -0.54 -15.76
N ALA A 48 -6.29 -1.55 -16.45
CA ALA A 48 -6.24 -2.92 -15.94
C ALA A 48 -4.88 -3.54 -16.27
N VAL A 49 -4.04 -3.75 -15.24
CA VAL A 49 -2.69 -4.27 -15.44
C VAL A 49 -2.69 -5.78 -15.66
N ASP A 50 -1.70 -6.25 -16.41
CA ASP A 50 -1.32 -7.66 -16.41
C ASP A 50 -0.21 -7.85 -15.37
N ILE A 51 -0.47 -8.68 -14.37
CA ILE A 51 0.49 -8.92 -13.29
C ILE A 51 1.81 -9.52 -13.81
N ASN A 52 1.77 -10.28 -14.91
CA ASN A 52 3.00 -10.81 -15.52
C ASN A 52 3.85 -9.68 -16.12
N MET A 53 3.23 -8.66 -16.71
CA MET A 53 3.94 -7.49 -17.21
C MET A 53 4.60 -6.72 -16.07
N VAL A 54 3.90 -6.56 -14.94
CA VAL A 54 4.47 -5.95 -13.72
C VAL A 54 5.69 -6.73 -13.24
N TYR A 55 5.60 -8.07 -13.20
CA TYR A 55 6.75 -8.91 -12.83
C TYR A 55 7.90 -8.84 -13.82
N THR A 56 7.63 -8.72 -15.12
CA THR A 56 8.67 -8.47 -16.12
C THR A 56 9.37 -7.13 -15.87
N MET A 57 8.62 -6.05 -15.62
CA MET A 57 9.17 -4.73 -15.30
C MET A 57 10.08 -4.75 -14.06
N ILE A 58 9.67 -5.47 -13.01
CA ILE A 58 10.49 -5.68 -11.81
C ILE A 58 11.78 -6.42 -12.15
N LYS A 59 11.69 -7.51 -12.93
CA LYS A 59 12.85 -8.32 -13.33
C LYS A 59 13.83 -7.54 -14.21
N GLU A 60 13.32 -6.67 -15.07
CA GLU A 60 14.12 -5.82 -15.96
C GLU A 60 14.65 -4.56 -15.27
N GLY A 61 14.21 -4.28 -14.04
CA GLY A 61 14.62 -3.09 -13.29
C GLY A 61 14.16 -1.79 -13.93
N THR A 62 12.96 -1.79 -14.53
CA THR A 62 12.32 -0.58 -15.06
C THR A 62 11.46 0.09 -14.01
N ASP A 63 11.26 1.41 -14.13
CA ASP A 63 10.41 2.16 -13.21
C ASP A 63 8.99 1.58 -13.17
N LEU A 64 8.50 1.27 -11.97
CA LEU A 64 7.20 0.67 -11.75
C LEU A 64 6.16 1.75 -11.41
N ASN A 65 5.63 2.40 -12.45
CA ASN A 65 4.51 3.32 -12.33
C ASN A 65 3.17 2.60 -12.60
N LEU A 66 2.39 2.46 -11.54
CA LEU A 66 1.06 1.86 -11.43
C LEU A 66 0.00 2.91 -11.04
N ASP A 67 0.25 4.20 -11.26
CA ASP A 67 -0.73 5.23 -10.97
C ASP A 67 -2.00 4.99 -11.79
N ASN A 68 -3.17 5.20 -11.18
CA ASN A 68 -4.50 5.03 -11.79
C ASN A 68 -4.74 3.61 -12.36
N CYS A 69 -4.10 2.61 -11.79
CA CYS A 69 -4.23 1.21 -12.22
C CYS A 69 -5.11 0.38 -11.30
N TYR A 70 -5.73 -0.65 -11.88
CA TYR A 70 -6.34 -1.77 -11.16
C TYR A 70 -5.33 -2.91 -11.14
N ILE A 71 -4.95 -3.36 -9.95
CA ILE A 71 -3.88 -4.34 -9.72
C ILE A 71 -4.44 -5.57 -9.00
N PRO A 72 -4.68 -6.67 -9.73
CA PRO A 72 -5.12 -7.93 -9.13
C PRO A 72 -3.94 -8.79 -8.65
N GLU A 73 -4.06 -9.37 -7.46
CA GLU A 73 -3.23 -10.48 -6.96
C GLU A 73 -1.70 -10.23 -6.97
N PHE A 74 -1.27 -9.00 -6.69
CA PHE A 74 0.15 -8.66 -6.58
C PHE A 74 0.81 -9.35 -5.37
N SER A 75 1.84 -10.15 -5.63
CA SER A 75 2.60 -10.87 -4.59
C SER A 75 4.05 -11.12 -4.98
N LEU A 76 4.97 -10.48 -4.26
CA LEU A 76 6.40 -10.74 -4.41
C LEU A 76 6.80 -12.16 -3.98
N SER A 77 6.06 -12.80 -3.07
CA SER A 77 6.27 -14.22 -2.77
C SER A 77 5.98 -15.11 -3.98
N SER A 78 4.94 -14.78 -4.75
CA SER A 78 4.66 -15.47 -6.01
C SER A 78 5.71 -15.17 -7.08
N PHE A 79 6.13 -13.90 -7.22
CA PHE A 79 7.23 -13.49 -8.08
C PHE A 79 8.53 -14.28 -7.78
N ARG A 80 8.92 -14.36 -6.51
CA ARG A 80 10.11 -15.10 -6.08
C ARG A 80 10.00 -16.58 -6.42
N ARG A 81 8.86 -17.20 -6.12
CA ARG A 81 8.60 -18.62 -6.40
C ARG A 81 8.75 -18.96 -7.89
N VAL A 82 8.19 -18.14 -8.78
CA VAL A 82 8.25 -18.42 -10.23
C VAL A 82 9.61 -18.10 -10.85
N ASN A 83 10.44 -17.27 -10.20
CA ASN A 83 11.79 -16.95 -10.64
C ASN A 83 12.90 -17.72 -9.91
N GLY A 84 12.55 -18.67 -9.02
CA GLY A 84 13.54 -19.47 -8.27
C GLY A 84 14.38 -18.66 -7.28
N ILE A 85 13.82 -17.56 -6.76
CA ILE A 85 14.47 -16.66 -5.81
C ILE A 85 14.17 -17.14 -4.38
N ASP A 86 15.14 -17.03 -3.45
CA ASP A 86 14.94 -17.40 -2.04
C ASP A 86 13.80 -16.59 -1.42
N LYS A 87 13.04 -17.20 -0.49
CA LYS A 87 11.83 -16.62 0.09
C LYS A 87 12.05 -15.25 0.75
N LYS A 88 13.25 -14.98 1.26
CA LYS A 88 13.60 -13.74 1.95
C LYS A 88 14.61 -12.88 1.18
N GLU A 89 15.02 -13.31 0.00
CA GLU A 89 15.87 -12.49 -0.88
C GLU A 89 15.11 -11.21 -1.23
N LEU A 90 15.80 -10.07 -1.11
CA LEU A 90 15.24 -8.78 -1.45
C LEU A 90 14.97 -8.69 -2.96
N VAL A 91 13.77 -8.23 -3.33
CA VAL A 91 13.40 -7.98 -4.73
C VAL A 91 13.54 -6.48 -5.02
N PRO A 92 14.49 -6.06 -5.87
CA PRO A 92 14.64 -4.65 -6.23
C PRO A 92 13.40 -4.15 -6.98
N ILE A 93 12.87 -3.00 -6.55
CA ILE A 93 11.80 -2.28 -7.22
C ILE A 93 12.33 -0.89 -7.52
N LYS A 94 12.53 -0.60 -8.80
CA LYS A 94 13.00 0.71 -9.26
C LYS A 94 11.80 1.64 -9.47
N GLY A 95 11.93 2.89 -9.01
CA GLY A 95 10.98 3.98 -9.30
C GLY A 95 9.52 3.59 -9.11
N PHE A 96 9.05 3.54 -7.86
CA PHE A 96 7.71 3.04 -7.56
C PHE A 96 6.68 4.15 -7.36
N SER A 97 5.59 4.10 -8.12
CA SER A 97 4.40 4.90 -7.86
C SER A 97 3.15 4.06 -8.10
N ALA A 98 2.20 4.14 -7.20
CA ALA A 98 0.86 3.58 -7.30
C ALA A 98 -0.13 4.61 -6.72
N LYS A 99 -0.07 5.84 -7.19
CA LYS A 99 -0.99 6.92 -6.81
C LYS A 99 -2.37 6.61 -7.37
N SER A 100 -3.39 6.77 -6.54
CA SER A 100 -4.76 6.50 -6.93
C SER A 100 -4.93 5.14 -7.60
N ALA A 101 -4.30 4.09 -7.06
CA ALA A 101 -4.40 2.73 -7.55
C ALA A 101 -5.44 1.92 -6.77
N PHE A 102 -5.96 0.86 -7.39
CA PHE A 102 -6.93 -0.06 -6.78
C PHE A 102 -6.34 -1.47 -6.74
N PHE A 103 -5.87 -1.87 -5.56
CA PHE A 103 -5.35 -3.21 -5.29
C PHE A 103 -6.48 -4.14 -4.85
N GLU A 104 -6.61 -5.27 -5.53
CA GLU A 104 -7.49 -6.37 -5.12
C GLU A 104 -6.67 -7.66 -5.03
N ALA A 105 -6.56 -8.22 -3.83
CA ALA A 105 -6.01 -9.55 -3.65
C ALA A 105 -6.90 -10.35 -2.70
N LYS A 106 -7.17 -11.61 -3.04
CA LYS A 106 -8.04 -12.47 -2.21
C LYS A 106 -7.45 -12.70 -0.82
N ILE A 107 -6.13 -12.82 -0.72
CA ILE A 107 -5.43 -13.13 0.53
C ILE A 107 -4.63 -11.92 1.02
N CYS A 108 -3.69 -11.44 0.20
CA CYS A 108 -2.86 -10.29 0.55
C CYS A 108 -2.27 -9.62 -0.69
N THR A 109 -2.11 -8.30 -0.62
CA THR A 109 -1.18 -7.56 -1.46
C THR A 109 0.19 -7.62 -0.79
N ASP A 110 1.12 -8.31 -1.43
CA ASP A 110 2.38 -8.75 -0.80
C ASP A 110 3.60 -8.06 -1.42
N PHE A 111 4.17 -7.13 -0.65
CA PHE A 111 5.44 -6.44 -0.90
C PHE A 111 6.56 -6.92 0.03
N THR A 112 6.40 -8.05 0.73
CA THR A 112 7.40 -8.55 1.67
C THR A 112 8.76 -8.71 1.00
N TYR A 113 9.84 -8.37 1.71
CA TYR A 113 11.21 -8.38 1.20
C TYR A 113 11.36 -7.62 -0.14
N SER A 114 10.68 -6.49 -0.28
CA SER A 114 10.96 -5.55 -1.38
C SER A 114 12.15 -4.67 -1.04
N SER A 115 12.91 -4.25 -2.04
CA SER A 115 13.95 -3.22 -1.93
C SER A 115 13.61 -2.11 -2.90
N PHE A 116 12.93 -1.08 -2.40
CA PHE A 116 12.62 0.11 -3.20
C PHE A 116 13.88 0.95 -3.36
N SER A 117 14.21 1.30 -4.60
CA SER A 117 15.34 2.18 -4.91
C SER A 117 15.17 3.57 -4.29
N ASP A 118 16.24 4.37 -4.30
CA ASP A 118 16.13 5.78 -3.95
C ASP A 118 15.09 6.49 -4.84
N GLY A 119 14.36 7.43 -4.24
CA GLY A 119 13.21 8.09 -4.84
C GLY A 119 11.95 7.96 -3.98
N GLU A 120 10.93 8.77 -4.31
CA GLU A 120 9.62 8.68 -3.67
C GLU A 120 8.99 7.30 -3.95
N VAL A 121 8.44 6.67 -2.91
CA VAL A 121 7.62 5.47 -3.00
C VAL A 121 6.21 5.86 -2.61
N SER A 122 5.31 5.96 -3.58
CA SER A 122 3.98 6.51 -3.33
C SER A 122 2.85 5.50 -3.55
N PHE A 123 1.98 5.39 -2.55
CA PHE A 123 0.67 4.77 -2.59
C PHE A 123 -0.45 5.81 -2.38
N ASP A 124 -0.14 7.12 -2.49
CA ASP A 124 -1.09 8.19 -2.18
C ASP A 124 -2.46 7.99 -2.86
N GLY A 125 -3.53 8.05 -2.06
CA GLY A 125 -4.90 7.86 -2.53
C GLY A 125 -5.26 6.45 -2.96
N SER A 126 -4.41 5.44 -2.74
CA SER A 126 -4.72 4.05 -3.12
C SER A 126 -5.74 3.35 -2.25
N HIS A 127 -6.46 2.41 -2.87
CA HIS A 127 -7.35 1.47 -2.19
C HIS A 127 -6.74 0.07 -2.16
N PHE A 128 -6.52 -0.46 -0.97
CA PHE A 128 -6.33 -1.88 -0.72
C PHE A 128 -7.70 -2.47 -0.38
N ALA A 129 -8.42 -2.86 -1.44
CA ALA A 129 -9.86 -3.14 -1.37
C ALA A 129 -10.18 -4.48 -0.69
N LYS A 130 -9.23 -5.42 -0.71
CA LYS A 130 -9.38 -6.76 -0.15
C LYS A 130 -8.02 -7.38 0.20
N GLY A 131 -8.02 -8.22 1.22
CA GLY A 131 -6.84 -8.94 1.68
C GLY A 131 -5.92 -8.06 2.53
N LYS A 132 -5.00 -8.71 3.24
CA LYS A 132 -3.99 -8.03 4.05
C LYS A 132 -3.00 -7.24 3.19
N VAL A 133 -2.29 -6.29 3.78
CA VAL A 133 -1.18 -5.60 3.11
C VAL A 133 0.12 -5.86 3.86
N LEU A 134 1.11 -6.40 3.15
CA LEU A 134 2.33 -6.91 3.76
C LEU A 134 3.57 -6.22 3.19
N PHE A 135 4.39 -5.66 4.07
CA PHE A 135 5.69 -5.04 3.79
C PHE A 135 6.79 -5.60 4.69
N ASN A 136 6.57 -6.72 5.39
CA ASN A 136 7.54 -7.28 6.33
C ASN A 136 8.93 -7.43 5.68
N GLY A 137 9.96 -6.97 6.38
CA GLY A 137 11.36 -7.01 5.94
C GLY A 137 11.67 -6.18 4.69
N SER A 138 10.82 -5.21 4.31
CA SER A 138 11.09 -4.36 3.16
C SER A 138 12.10 -3.27 3.48
N VAL A 139 12.84 -2.84 2.47
CA VAL A 139 13.82 -1.75 2.55
C VAL A 139 13.38 -0.63 1.63
N PHE A 140 13.26 0.57 2.19
CA PHE A 140 12.91 1.79 1.46
C PHE A 140 14.14 2.69 1.35
N GLY A 141 14.46 3.13 0.13
CA GLY A 141 15.54 4.06 -0.16
C GLY A 141 15.35 5.45 0.46
N SER A 142 16.19 6.42 0.07
CA SER A 142 16.28 7.73 0.71
C SER A 142 15.10 8.68 0.47
N GLY A 143 14.11 8.32 -0.35
CA GLY A 143 12.97 9.18 -0.66
C GLY A 143 11.80 8.99 0.29
N ASN A 144 10.80 9.86 0.15
CA ASN A 144 9.60 9.81 0.97
C ASN A 144 8.77 8.56 0.66
N VAL A 145 8.18 7.97 1.69
CA VAL A 145 7.23 6.86 1.57
C VAL A 145 5.84 7.34 1.93
N ILE A 146 4.93 7.34 0.97
CA ILE A 146 3.65 8.04 1.06
C ILE A 146 2.49 7.05 1.01
N PHE A 147 1.76 6.94 2.12
CA PHE A 147 0.48 6.24 2.26
C PHE A 147 -0.63 7.24 2.62
N SER A 148 -0.52 8.47 2.12
CA SER A 148 -1.52 9.48 2.43
C SER A 148 -2.83 9.17 1.71
N ASN A 149 -3.97 9.50 2.32
CA ASN A 149 -5.31 9.33 1.75
C ASN A 149 -5.67 7.88 1.33
N THR A 150 -4.95 6.87 1.83
CA THR A 150 -5.19 5.47 1.46
C THR A 150 -6.34 4.84 2.25
N LEU A 151 -7.03 3.87 1.64
CA LEU A 151 -8.03 3.04 2.28
C LEU A 151 -7.56 1.58 2.38
N PHE A 152 -7.51 1.05 3.59
CA PHE A 152 -7.22 -0.37 3.87
C PHE A 152 -8.47 -1.07 4.39
N ARG A 153 -9.15 -1.83 3.54
CA ARG A 153 -10.46 -2.40 3.84
C ARG A 153 -10.45 -3.64 4.72
N ASP A 154 -9.40 -4.46 4.60
CA ASP A 154 -9.21 -5.65 5.45
C ASP A 154 -8.76 -5.28 6.88
N GLY A 155 -8.12 -4.11 7.02
CA GLY A 155 -7.66 -3.59 8.32
C GLY A 155 -6.33 -4.17 8.81
N ASN A 156 -5.85 -5.29 8.23
CA ASN A 156 -4.56 -5.88 8.57
C ASN A 156 -3.43 -5.33 7.69
N ILE A 157 -2.46 -4.68 8.33
CA ILE A 157 -1.28 -4.11 7.67
C ILE A 157 -0.04 -4.51 8.49
N GLU A 158 0.98 -5.02 7.82
CA GLU A 158 2.20 -5.50 8.48
C GLU A 158 3.45 -4.89 7.85
N PHE A 159 4.25 -4.20 8.65
CA PHE A 159 5.54 -3.60 8.28
C PHE A 159 6.70 -4.18 9.10
N THR A 160 6.48 -5.29 9.81
CA THR A 160 7.45 -5.81 10.79
C THR A 160 8.86 -5.94 10.21
N GLY A 161 9.84 -5.34 10.90
CA GLY A 161 11.25 -5.40 10.50
C GLY A 161 11.61 -4.62 9.23
N SER A 162 10.74 -3.72 8.75
CA SER A 162 11.06 -2.85 7.62
C SER A 162 12.09 -1.79 8.00
N VAL A 163 12.87 -1.36 7.02
CA VAL A 163 13.89 -0.31 7.19
C VAL A 163 13.60 0.83 6.24
N PHE A 164 13.55 2.04 6.77
CA PHE A 164 13.43 3.29 6.02
C PHE A 164 14.70 4.10 6.20
N SER A 165 15.14 4.74 5.11
CA SER A 165 16.24 5.70 5.15
C SER A 165 15.73 7.09 5.58
N GLU A 166 16.40 8.17 5.17
CA GLU A 166 16.19 9.53 5.69
C GLU A 166 14.88 10.24 5.26
N GLY A 167 14.12 9.67 4.32
CA GLY A 167 12.88 10.27 3.82
C GLY A 167 11.73 10.22 4.82
N ASP A 168 10.71 11.05 4.58
CA ASP A 168 9.51 11.10 5.43
C ASP A 168 8.64 9.85 5.22
N PHE A 169 8.06 9.32 6.30
CA PHE A 169 7.00 8.32 6.27
C PHE A 169 5.63 8.98 6.52
N MET A 170 4.81 9.04 5.48
CA MET A 170 3.62 9.87 5.41
C MET A 170 2.35 9.04 5.29
N PHE A 171 1.81 8.62 6.44
CA PHE A 171 0.56 7.86 6.56
C PHE A 171 -0.56 8.78 7.07
N LYS A 172 -0.85 9.86 6.32
CA LYS A 172 -1.79 10.93 6.73
C LYS A 172 -3.16 10.72 6.10
N ASN A 173 -4.24 11.10 6.79
CA ASN A 173 -5.62 11.00 6.28
C ASN A 173 -6.01 9.59 5.82
N ALA A 174 -5.32 8.55 6.29
CA ALA A 174 -5.60 7.18 5.88
C ALA A 174 -6.75 6.62 6.70
N ILE A 175 -7.50 5.68 6.12
CA ILE A 175 -8.55 4.93 6.80
C ILE A 175 -8.15 3.46 6.79
N VAL A 176 -7.91 2.90 7.98
CA VAL A 176 -7.60 1.49 8.17
C VAL A 176 -8.75 0.87 8.96
N LYS A 177 -9.45 -0.10 8.38
CA LYS A 177 -10.56 -0.80 9.04
C LYS A 177 -10.09 -1.67 10.22
N ASP A 178 -11.04 -2.31 10.88
CA ASP A 178 -10.77 -3.14 12.04
C ASP A 178 -9.77 -4.26 11.73
N GLY A 179 -8.75 -4.43 12.57
CA GLY A 179 -7.67 -5.38 12.33
C GLY A 179 -6.36 -5.01 13.02
N ILE A 180 -5.30 -5.74 12.70
CA ILE A 180 -3.95 -5.57 13.29
C ILE A 180 -3.11 -4.65 12.40
N LYS A 181 -2.55 -3.59 12.99
CA LYS A 181 -1.63 -2.66 12.34
C LYS A 181 -0.27 -2.82 13.00
N ASP A 182 0.52 -3.69 12.42
CA ASP A 182 1.79 -4.14 12.94
C ASP A 182 2.94 -3.30 12.35
N PHE A 183 3.43 -2.35 13.14
CA PHE A 183 4.59 -1.52 12.83
C PHE A 183 5.79 -1.87 13.72
N GLN A 184 5.87 -3.11 14.22
CA GLN A 184 6.91 -3.54 15.13
C GLN A 184 8.28 -3.65 14.45
N ASP A 185 9.36 -3.50 15.23
CA ASP A 185 10.74 -3.68 14.78
C ASP A 185 11.14 -2.80 13.57
N ILE A 186 10.39 -1.74 13.27
CA ILE A 186 10.73 -0.83 12.17
C ILE A 186 11.92 0.05 12.57
N GLN A 187 12.81 0.27 11.63
CA GLN A 187 13.87 1.27 11.74
C GLN A 187 13.57 2.42 10.77
N PHE A 188 13.08 3.55 11.29
CA PHE A 188 12.94 4.78 10.49
C PHE A 188 14.28 5.54 10.40
N GLY A 189 14.46 6.40 9.41
CA GLY A 189 15.57 7.38 9.40
C GLY A 189 15.22 8.63 10.21
N ASN A 190 15.81 9.78 9.87
CA ASN A 190 15.57 11.04 10.59
C ASN A 190 14.45 11.91 9.97
N GLY A 191 13.74 11.41 8.96
CA GLY A 191 12.55 12.06 8.38
C GLY A 191 11.36 12.11 9.33
N GLU A 192 10.33 12.87 8.98
CA GLU A 192 9.06 12.91 9.72
C GLU A 192 8.33 11.56 9.58
N VAL A 193 7.88 10.99 10.69
CA VAL A 193 6.98 9.83 10.73
C VAL A 193 5.61 10.33 11.18
N SER A 194 4.65 10.36 10.26
CA SER A 194 3.36 10.97 10.55
C SER A 194 2.17 10.07 10.23
N PHE A 195 1.32 9.92 11.24
CA PHE A 195 0.00 9.30 11.22
C PHE A 195 -1.14 10.32 11.40
N ALA A 196 -0.87 11.60 11.15
CA ALA A 196 -1.83 12.67 11.38
C ALA A 196 -3.16 12.47 10.64
N ASN A 197 -4.27 12.69 11.34
CA ASN A 197 -5.64 12.53 10.84
C ASN A 197 -5.96 11.12 10.29
N THR A 198 -5.26 10.10 10.75
CA THR A 198 -5.53 8.71 10.36
C THR A 198 -6.62 8.09 11.24
N GLU A 199 -7.51 7.33 10.62
CA GLU A 199 -8.55 6.56 11.30
C GLU A 199 -8.14 5.09 11.34
N PHE A 200 -7.62 4.63 12.48
CA PHE A 200 -7.21 3.24 12.67
C PHE A 200 -8.38 2.32 13.05
N ASN A 201 -9.59 2.84 13.25
CA ASN A 201 -10.75 2.08 13.72
C ASN A 201 -10.39 1.19 14.94
N SER A 202 -10.88 -0.04 15.02
CA SER A 202 -10.62 -0.94 16.16
C SER A 202 -9.51 -1.95 15.88
N GLY A 203 -8.96 -2.56 16.93
CA GLY A 203 -7.97 -3.64 16.84
C GLY A 203 -6.63 -3.25 17.46
N GLU A 204 -5.56 -3.91 17.03
CA GLU A 204 -4.23 -3.71 17.60
C GLU A 204 -3.43 -2.72 16.75
N LEU A 205 -2.78 -1.76 17.40
CA LEU A 205 -1.81 -0.86 16.80
C LEU A 205 -0.49 -1.00 17.55
N LEU A 206 0.51 -1.58 16.90
CA LEU A 206 1.72 -2.06 17.54
C LEU A 206 2.95 -1.36 16.95
N PHE A 207 3.68 -0.63 17.79
CA PHE A 207 4.98 0.00 17.51
C PHE A 207 6.06 -0.56 18.45
N ILE A 208 5.99 -1.85 18.77
CA ILE A 208 6.93 -2.48 19.71
C ILE A 208 8.33 -2.51 19.08
N ASN A 209 9.35 -2.07 19.84
CA ASN A 209 10.75 -2.01 19.40
C ASN A 209 10.96 -1.20 18.09
N THR A 210 10.05 -0.27 17.80
CA THR A 210 10.17 0.65 16.65
C THR A 210 11.12 1.78 16.98
N ARG A 211 12.03 2.09 16.05
CA ARG A 211 12.96 3.23 16.17
C ARG A 211 12.49 4.37 15.28
N PHE A 212 11.96 5.43 15.87
CA PHE A 212 11.58 6.68 15.20
C PHE A 212 12.77 7.63 15.02
N ASN A 213 13.87 7.39 15.75
CA ASN A 213 15.10 8.18 15.70
C ASN A 213 14.85 9.69 15.97
N SER A 214 15.62 10.59 15.37
CA SER A 214 15.53 12.04 15.66
C SER A 214 14.40 12.73 14.87
N GLY A 215 13.67 11.97 14.04
CA GLY A 215 12.58 12.46 13.23
C GLY A 215 11.37 12.89 14.05
N ARG A 216 10.57 13.81 13.51
CA ARG A 216 9.31 14.19 14.18
C ARG A 216 8.32 13.04 14.07
N PHE A 217 7.90 12.49 15.20
CA PHE A 217 6.75 11.59 15.26
C PHE A 217 5.44 12.39 15.46
N ASN A 218 4.48 12.24 14.54
CA ASN A 218 3.24 13.01 14.56
C ASN A 218 2.00 12.10 14.53
N PHE A 219 1.24 12.12 15.62
CA PHE A 219 0.02 11.34 15.83
C PHE A 219 -1.22 12.24 16.05
N LYS A 220 -1.17 13.47 15.54
CA LYS A 220 -2.20 14.49 15.79
C LYS A 220 -3.52 14.15 15.08
N VAL A 221 -4.64 14.27 15.79
CA VAL A 221 -6.00 13.98 15.27
C VAL A 221 -6.21 12.53 14.82
N THR A 222 -5.30 11.62 15.18
CA THR A 222 -5.47 10.20 14.90
C THR A 222 -6.61 9.63 15.74
N ARG A 223 -7.45 8.78 15.14
CA ARG A 223 -8.62 8.17 15.80
C ARG A 223 -8.44 6.66 15.92
N ILE A 224 -8.64 6.15 17.12
CA ILE A 224 -8.62 4.73 17.46
C ILE A 224 -9.92 4.46 18.23
N LEU A 225 -10.78 3.59 17.70
CA LEU A 225 -12.11 3.34 18.26
C LEU A 225 -12.07 2.34 19.42
N GLY A 226 -11.09 1.44 19.44
CA GLY A 226 -10.88 0.47 20.52
C GLY A 226 -9.78 -0.53 20.21
N GLY A 227 -9.35 -1.27 21.24
CA GLY A 227 -8.28 -2.27 21.15
C GLY A 227 -6.94 -1.77 21.72
N LYS A 228 -5.90 -2.55 21.49
CA LYS A 228 -4.59 -2.35 22.13
C LYS A 228 -3.76 -1.36 21.31
N VAL A 229 -3.18 -0.37 22.00
CA VAL A 229 -2.16 0.51 21.45
C VAL A 229 -0.88 0.27 22.23
N ASP A 230 0.18 -0.13 21.53
CA ASP A 230 1.41 -0.58 22.17
C ASP A 230 2.64 0.08 21.55
N PHE A 231 3.44 0.75 22.39
CA PHE A 231 4.69 1.42 22.02
C PHE A 231 5.88 0.89 22.84
N HIS A 232 5.78 -0.30 23.44
CA HIS A 232 6.83 -0.83 24.31
C HIS A 232 8.18 -0.90 23.59
N TYR A 233 9.22 -0.41 24.26
CA TYR A 233 10.60 -0.35 23.73
C TYR A 233 10.79 0.50 22.47
N SER A 234 9.78 1.27 22.04
CA SER A 234 9.98 2.25 20.97
C SER A 234 10.81 3.44 21.46
N VAL A 235 11.67 3.95 20.58
CA VAL A 235 12.62 5.04 20.86
C VAL A 235 12.71 6.03 19.70
#